data_AF-A0A9P8JIN6-F1
#
_entry.id   AF-A0A9P8JIN6-F1
#
_cell.length_a   1.000
_cell.length_b   1.000
_cell.length_c   1.000
_cell.angle_alpha   90.00
_cell.angle_beta   90.00
_cell.angle_gamma   90.00
#
_symmetry.space_group_name_H-M   'P 1'
#
loop_
_entity.id
_entity.type
_entity.pdbx_description
1 polymer ?
#
loop_
_entity_poly.entity_id
_entity_poly.type
_entity_poly.pdbx_seq_one_letter_code
_entity_poly.pdbx_strand_id
1 'polypeptide(L)'
;QDPQPIETSQGEAEDSGEDSDGGWITPSNLKKHQEKDSSGSTESIQNVQSVLQVATLTTDFAMQNVLLQINLNLLSPTMQRVKHLKTYILRCHACFCTTKEMSKQFCPRCGSPTLTRVACSTTSNGEFKLHLKKNMQWNTRGDRFSIPKPVHGSANGRVQGGGKGHWGNDLILAEDQKEYTRHNEAEKRRKERDLMDEDYLPSILTGDRNSRAGGRMKVGGGRNVNSRKR
;
A
#
# COMPACT_ATOMS: atom_id res chain seq x y z
N GLN A 1 -3.53 -31.09 -63.28
CA GLN A 1 -3.44 -31.57 -61.88
C GLN A 1 -3.19 -30.31 -61.10
N ASP A 2 -4.30 -29.65 -60.76
CA ASP A 2 -4.37 -28.28 -60.30
C ASP A 2 -5.04 -28.32 -58.92
N PRO A 3 -4.57 -27.52 -57.95
CA PRO A 3 -4.88 -27.74 -56.54
C PRO A 3 -6.30 -27.29 -56.16
N GLN A 4 -6.97 -28.14 -55.41
CA GLN A 4 -8.25 -27.90 -54.74
C GLN A 4 -8.08 -26.85 -53.62
N PRO A 5 -9.07 -25.96 -53.39
CA PRO A 5 -9.01 -24.96 -52.33
C PRO A 5 -9.28 -25.59 -50.95
N ILE A 6 -8.41 -25.26 -49.99
CA ILE A 6 -8.50 -25.69 -48.59
C ILE A 6 -9.45 -24.73 -47.86
N GLU A 7 -10.51 -25.29 -47.29
CA GLU A 7 -11.46 -24.61 -46.41
C GLU A 7 -10.74 -24.12 -45.14
N THR A 8 -10.64 -22.80 -44.97
CA THR A 8 -10.25 -22.17 -43.70
C THR A 8 -11.40 -22.24 -42.71
N SER A 9 -11.43 -23.30 -41.91
CA SER A 9 -12.21 -23.37 -40.67
C SER A 9 -11.67 -22.34 -39.68
N GLN A 10 -12.49 -21.32 -39.40
CA GLN A 10 -12.28 -20.37 -38.31
C GLN A 10 -12.28 -21.14 -36.98
N GLY A 11 -11.10 -21.32 -36.40
CA GLY A 11 -10.95 -21.75 -35.01
C GLY A 11 -11.05 -20.52 -34.11
N GLU A 12 -12.23 -20.28 -33.58
CA GLU A 12 -12.42 -19.43 -32.40
C GLU A 12 -11.65 -20.08 -31.24
N ALA A 13 -10.45 -19.58 -30.98
CA ALA A 13 -9.81 -19.79 -29.70
C ALA A 13 -10.57 -18.95 -28.67
N GLU A 14 -11.44 -19.61 -27.92
CA GLU A 14 -11.98 -19.10 -26.65
C GLU A 14 -10.81 -18.85 -25.70
N ASP A 15 -10.24 -17.66 -25.77
CA ASP A 15 -9.47 -17.08 -24.68
C ASP A 15 -10.45 -16.88 -23.51
N SER A 16 -10.51 -17.88 -22.63
CA SER A 16 -11.13 -17.75 -21.31
C SER A 16 -10.26 -16.80 -20.47
N GLY A 17 -10.37 -15.51 -20.80
CA GLY A 17 -9.91 -14.40 -20.01
C GLY A 17 -10.75 -14.29 -18.74
N GLU A 18 -10.39 -15.10 -17.76
CA GLU A 18 -10.85 -14.98 -16.37
C GLU A 18 -10.17 -13.76 -15.73
N ASP A 19 -10.46 -12.56 -16.24
CA ASP A 19 -10.11 -11.27 -15.64
C ASP A 19 -11.27 -10.28 -15.84
N SER A 20 -12.44 -10.65 -15.31
CA SER A 20 -13.56 -9.72 -15.13
C SER A 20 -13.43 -9.00 -13.79
N ASP A 21 -12.36 -8.21 -13.60
CA ASP A 21 -12.21 -7.25 -12.50
C ASP A 21 -12.37 -5.79 -13.00
N GLY A 22 -13.01 -5.59 -14.16
CA GLY A 22 -13.23 -4.30 -14.82
C GLY A 22 -14.64 -3.70 -14.70
N GLY A 23 -15.48 -4.19 -13.79
CA GLY A 23 -16.87 -3.72 -13.62
C GLY A 23 -17.01 -2.48 -12.74
N TRP A 24 -18.00 -1.61 -13.03
CA TRP A 24 -18.38 -0.52 -12.14
C TRP A 24 -18.98 -1.06 -10.84
N ILE A 25 -18.60 -0.47 -9.70
CA ILE A 25 -19.27 -0.74 -8.42
C ILE A 25 -20.66 -0.09 -8.47
N THR A 26 -21.67 -0.91 -8.73
CA THR A 26 -23.08 -0.51 -8.69
C THR A 26 -23.70 -0.77 -7.30
N PRO A 27 -24.82 -0.12 -6.93
CA PRO A 27 -25.53 -0.39 -5.68
C PRO A 27 -25.90 -1.86 -5.48
N SER A 28 -26.17 -2.58 -6.58
CA SER A 28 -26.46 -4.01 -6.58
C SER A 28 -25.24 -4.89 -6.30
N ASN A 29 -24.03 -4.44 -6.65
CA ASN A 29 -22.78 -5.18 -6.49
C ASN A 29 -21.95 -4.74 -5.27
N LEU A 30 -22.37 -3.68 -4.57
CA LEU A 30 -21.65 -3.10 -3.42
C LEU A 30 -21.35 -4.15 -2.33
N LYS A 31 -22.34 -4.94 -1.92
CA LYS A 31 -22.17 -5.96 -0.88
C LYS A 31 -21.16 -7.03 -1.28
N LYS A 32 -21.21 -7.49 -2.54
CA LYS A 32 -20.27 -8.49 -3.07
C LYS A 32 -18.83 -7.97 -3.06
N HIS A 33 -18.62 -6.71 -3.44
CA HIS A 33 -17.30 -6.08 -3.37
C HIS A 33 -16.83 -5.87 -1.93
N GLN A 34 -17.71 -5.44 -1.02
CA GLN A 34 -17.39 -5.33 0.41
C GLN A 34 -16.98 -6.68 1.01
N GLU A 35 -17.65 -7.77 0.62
CA GLU A 35 -17.29 -9.13 1.03
C GLU A 35 -15.95 -9.59 0.45
N LYS A 36 -15.67 -9.27 -0.83
CA LYS A 36 -14.36 -9.53 -1.48
C LYS A 36 -13.22 -8.76 -0.80
N ASP A 37 -13.47 -7.51 -0.41
CA ASP A 37 -12.49 -6.67 0.29
C ASP A 37 -12.29 -7.10 1.75
N SER A 38 -13.38 -7.47 2.44
CA SER A 38 -13.34 -7.95 3.84
C SER A 38 -12.69 -9.33 3.97
N SER A 39 -12.85 -10.18 2.95
CA SER A 39 -12.12 -11.43 2.80
C SER A 39 -10.70 -11.24 2.26
N GLY A 40 -10.23 -9.99 2.13
CA GLY A 40 -8.81 -9.64 2.11
C GLY A 40 -7.91 -10.58 1.34
N SER A 41 -8.06 -10.66 0.01
CA SER A 41 -7.16 -11.43 -0.86
C SER A 41 -6.88 -12.86 -0.38
N THR A 42 -7.87 -13.47 0.28
CA THR A 42 -7.92 -14.90 0.54
C THR A 42 -8.63 -15.57 -0.62
N GLU A 43 -7.92 -16.42 -1.35
CA GLU A 43 -8.53 -17.22 -2.40
C GLU A 43 -9.28 -18.39 -1.75
N SER A 44 -10.61 -18.35 -1.84
CA SER A 44 -11.48 -19.44 -1.41
C SER A 44 -11.73 -20.39 -2.57
N ILE A 45 -11.33 -21.65 -2.40
CA ILE A 45 -11.63 -22.70 -3.37
C ILE A 45 -12.87 -23.45 -2.89
N GLN A 46 -13.91 -23.52 -3.73
CA GLN A 46 -15.17 -24.24 -3.46
C GLN A 46 -15.04 -25.77 -3.56
N ASN A 47 -13.92 -26.36 -3.12
CA ASN A 47 -13.84 -27.81 -3.01
C ASN A 47 -14.43 -28.26 -1.68
N VAL A 48 -15.69 -28.66 -1.78
CA VAL A 48 -16.51 -29.31 -0.76
C VAL A 48 -15.89 -30.68 -0.44
N GLN A 49 -16.08 -31.09 0.82
CA GLN A 49 -15.93 -32.45 1.38
C GLN A 49 -14.64 -32.76 2.16
N SER A 50 -14.65 -32.36 3.43
CA SER A 50 -14.24 -33.18 4.58
C SER A 50 -14.85 -32.53 5.82
N VAL A 51 -15.51 -33.29 6.71
CA VAL A 51 -15.97 -32.77 8.00
C VAL A 51 -14.76 -32.15 8.72
N LEU A 52 -14.77 -30.83 8.93
CA LEU A 52 -13.67 -30.13 9.60
C LEU A 52 -13.83 -30.36 11.11
N GLN A 53 -12.90 -31.09 11.73
CA GLN A 53 -12.93 -31.37 13.16
C GLN A 53 -12.72 -30.10 14.02
N VAL A 54 -11.91 -29.16 13.52
CA VAL A 54 -11.64 -27.86 14.14
C VAL A 54 -11.58 -26.82 13.03
N ALA A 55 -12.24 -25.69 13.23
CA ALA A 55 -12.19 -24.53 12.36
C ALA A 55 -12.07 -23.25 13.19
N THR A 56 -11.22 -22.33 12.75
CA THR A 56 -11.00 -21.03 13.40
C THR A 56 -11.47 -19.92 12.48
N LEU A 57 -12.26 -18.97 13.00
CA LEU A 57 -12.73 -17.80 12.29
C LEU A 57 -12.04 -16.57 12.89
N THR A 58 -11.28 -15.84 12.08
CA THR A 58 -10.61 -14.60 12.51
C THR A 58 -10.43 -13.65 11.33
N THR A 59 -10.50 -12.35 11.60
CA THR A 59 -10.25 -11.28 10.63
C THR A 59 -8.83 -10.69 10.76
N ASP A 60 -8.04 -11.09 11.76
CA ASP A 60 -6.67 -10.59 11.95
C ASP A 60 -5.68 -11.34 11.05
N PHE A 61 -5.09 -10.64 10.08
CA PHE A 61 -4.07 -11.16 9.17
C PHE A 61 -2.84 -11.77 9.88
N ALA A 62 -2.45 -11.25 11.05
CA ALA A 62 -1.32 -11.81 11.78
C ALA A 62 -1.64 -13.22 12.29
N MET A 63 -2.80 -13.39 12.91
CA MET A 63 -3.30 -14.69 13.36
C MET A 63 -3.55 -15.65 12.19
N GLN A 64 -4.13 -15.18 11.09
CA GLN A 64 -4.35 -16.00 9.89
C GLN A 64 -3.04 -16.59 9.35
N ASN A 65 -1.96 -15.79 9.30
CA ASN A 65 -0.65 -16.27 8.86
C ASN A 65 -0.08 -17.37 9.77
N VAL A 66 -0.20 -17.19 11.09
CA VAL A 66 0.26 -18.20 12.06
C VAL A 66 -0.58 -19.47 11.95
N LEU A 67 -1.91 -19.34 11.88
CA LEU A 67 -2.85 -20.46 11.77
C LEU A 67 -2.58 -21.33 10.53
N LEU A 68 -2.25 -20.71 9.38
CA LEU A 68 -1.84 -21.46 8.19
C LEU A 68 -0.46 -22.12 8.33
N GLN A 69 0.48 -21.51 9.05
CA GLN A 69 1.79 -22.11 9.30
C GLN A 69 1.72 -23.34 10.22
N ILE A 70 0.79 -23.33 11.18
CA ILE A 70 0.50 -24.49 12.05
C ILE A 70 -0.52 -25.46 11.43
N ASN A 71 -0.90 -25.25 10.16
CA ASN A 71 -1.79 -26.09 9.38
C ASN A 71 -3.17 -26.32 10.04
N LEU A 72 -3.75 -25.28 10.65
CA LEU A 72 -5.12 -25.29 11.14
C LEU A 72 -6.10 -24.79 10.06
N ASN A 73 -7.35 -25.24 10.14
CA ASN A 73 -8.37 -24.85 9.19
C ASN A 73 -8.88 -23.44 9.52
N LEU A 74 -8.54 -22.48 8.66
CA LEU A 74 -9.01 -21.11 8.73
C LEU A 74 -10.27 -20.91 7.88
N LEU A 75 -11.28 -20.27 8.45
CA LEU A 75 -12.49 -19.85 7.76
C LEU A 75 -12.56 -18.31 7.67
N SER A 76 -13.01 -17.82 6.52
CA SER A 76 -13.44 -16.44 6.29
C SER A 76 -14.76 -16.16 7.05
N PRO A 77 -15.11 -14.88 7.34
CA PRO A 77 -16.44 -14.52 7.85
C PRO A 77 -17.62 -15.10 7.05
N THR A 78 -17.41 -15.39 5.76
CA THR A 78 -18.40 -16.04 4.87
C THR A 78 -18.38 -17.58 4.96
N MET A 79 -17.74 -18.15 5.98
CA MET A 79 -17.58 -19.61 6.22
C MET A 79 -16.86 -20.36 5.09
N GLN A 80 -16.09 -19.66 4.27
CA GLN A 80 -15.27 -20.26 3.22
C GLN A 80 -13.87 -20.62 3.75
N ARG A 81 -13.33 -21.77 3.35
CA ARG A 81 -11.98 -22.21 3.74
C ARG A 81 -10.91 -21.39 3.02
N VAL A 82 -10.01 -20.81 3.81
CA VAL A 82 -8.86 -20.04 3.34
C VAL A 82 -7.65 -20.97 3.17
N LYS A 83 -7.04 -20.98 1.99
CA LYS A 83 -5.81 -21.75 1.71
C LYS A 83 -4.59 -20.89 1.43
N HIS A 84 -4.81 -19.72 0.83
CA HIS A 84 -3.76 -18.79 0.46
C HIS A 84 -4.08 -17.43 1.07
N LEU A 85 -3.07 -16.83 1.71
CA LEU A 85 -3.14 -15.46 2.19
C LEU A 85 -2.18 -14.61 1.35
N LYS A 86 -2.72 -13.65 0.60
CA LYS A 86 -1.92 -12.60 0.00
C LYS A 86 -1.81 -11.45 0.99
N THR A 87 -0.60 -11.21 1.46
CA THR A 87 -0.28 -10.08 2.32
C THR A 87 0.70 -9.15 1.62
N TYR A 88 0.91 -7.98 2.21
CA TYR A 88 1.89 -7.03 1.71
C TYR A 88 2.91 -6.76 2.80
N ILE A 89 4.18 -6.76 2.42
CA ILE A 89 5.28 -6.37 3.30
C ILE A 89 6.11 -5.27 2.63
N LEU A 90 6.92 -4.58 3.43
CA LEU A 90 7.92 -3.66 2.93
C LEU A 90 9.26 -4.37 2.78
N ARG A 91 9.84 -4.33 1.58
CA ARG A 91 11.19 -4.84 1.30
C ARG A 91 12.09 -3.69 0.87
N CYS A 92 13.25 -3.59 1.49
CA CYS A 92 14.28 -2.67 1.06
C CYS A 92 14.96 -3.17 -0.22
N HIS A 93 15.07 -2.31 -1.24
CA HIS A 93 15.77 -2.69 -2.48
C HIS A 93 17.30 -2.61 -2.36
N ALA A 94 17.84 -1.89 -1.39
CA ALA A 94 19.28 -1.74 -1.18
C ALA A 94 19.87 -2.84 -0.28
N CYS A 95 19.30 -3.05 0.92
CA CYS A 95 19.83 -4.00 1.91
C CYS A 95 19.03 -5.31 2.01
N PHE A 96 17.99 -5.48 1.19
CA PHE A 96 17.12 -6.65 1.11
C PHE A 96 16.36 -7.04 2.39
N CYS A 97 16.46 -6.23 3.44
CA CYS A 97 15.71 -6.41 4.67
C CYS A 97 14.20 -6.27 4.42
N THR A 98 13.42 -7.17 5.02
CA THR A 98 11.96 -7.18 4.97
C THR A 98 11.37 -6.77 6.31
N THR A 99 10.37 -5.91 6.28
CA THR A 99 9.67 -5.40 7.46
C THR A 99 8.16 -5.57 7.26
N LYS A 100 7.47 -6.05 8.30
CA LYS A 100 6.00 -6.23 8.30
C LYS A 100 5.23 -4.95 8.67
N GLU A 101 5.90 -3.98 9.29
CA GLU A 101 5.32 -2.69 9.66
C GLU A 101 5.10 -1.80 8.43
N MET A 102 3.85 -1.68 7.99
CA MET A 102 3.45 -0.92 6.78
C MET A 102 3.42 0.61 6.95
N SER A 103 3.61 1.09 8.17
CA SER A 103 3.70 2.51 8.51
C SER A 103 5.10 3.09 8.29
N LYS A 104 6.14 2.26 8.28
CA LYS A 104 7.53 2.70 8.15
C LYS A 104 7.83 3.23 6.75
N GLN A 105 8.54 4.35 6.69
CA GLN A 105 9.04 4.95 5.44
C GLN A 105 10.54 4.70 5.25
N PHE A 106 11.29 4.59 6.35
CA PHE A 106 12.72 4.31 6.37
C PHE A 106 13.00 2.84 6.69
N CYS A 107 14.03 2.27 6.07
CA CYS A 107 14.43 0.91 6.36
C CYS A 107 15.13 0.83 7.73
N PRO A 108 14.75 -0.09 8.63
CA PRO A 108 15.34 -0.19 9.97
C PRO A 108 16.82 -0.60 9.97
N ARG A 109 17.31 -1.18 8.87
CA ARG A 109 18.71 -1.66 8.76
C ARG A 109 19.65 -0.64 8.14
N CYS A 110 19.22 0.06 7.09
CA CYS A 110 20.07 1.00 6.36
C CYS A 110 19.66 2.47 6.50
N GLY A 111 18.57 2.78 7.20
CA GLY A 111 18.07 4.13 7.45
C GLY A 111 17.57 4.89 6.21
N SER A 112 17.73 4.34 5.02
CA SER A 112 17.36 5.00 3.76
C SER A 112 15.89 4.76 3.40
N PRO A 113 15.20 5.71 2.73
CA PRO A 113 13.80 5.60 2.32
C PRO A 113 13.63 4.73 1.06
N THR A 114 14.05 3.47 1.19
CA THR A 114 14.25 2.52 0.09
C THR A 114 13.25 1.35 0.15
N LEU A 115 12.26 1.45 1.03
CA LEU A 115 11.22 0.45 1.23
C LEU A 115 10.24 0.44 0.05
N THR A 116 9.98 -0.75 -0.48
CA THR A 116 9.02 -1.00 -1.56
C THR A 116 7.96 -1.97 -1.05
N ARG A 117 6.69 -1.71 -1.37
CA ARG A 117 5.59 -2.62 -1.05
C ARG A 117 5.64 -3.82 -1.99
N VAL A 118 5.84 -5.00 -1.43
CA VAL A 118 5.91 -6.28 -2.16
C VAL A 118 4.78 -7.17 -1.68
N ALA A 119 4.10 -7.83 -2.62
CA ALA A 119 3.10 -8.83 -2.30
C ALA A 119 3.78 -10.14 -1.88
N CYS A 120 3.27 -10.78 -0.85
CA CYS A 120 3.70 -12.08 -0.39
C CYS A 120 2.51 -13.02 -0.27
N SER A 121 2.71 -14.29 -0.62
CA SER A 121 1.71 -15.34 -0.44
C SER A 121 2.20 -16.34 0.59
N THR A 122 1.38 -16.61 1.60
CA THR A 122 1.58 -17.72 2.54
C THR A 122 0.72 -18.90 2.08
N THR A 123 1.35 -20.03 1.77
CA THR A 123 0.65 -21.29 1.40
C THR A 123 0.25 -22.06 2.67
N SER A 124 -0.72 -22.98 2.57
CA SER A 124 -1.13 -23.89 3.66
C SER A 124 0.02 -24.74 4.25
N ASN A 125 1.09 -24.94 3.48
CA ASN A 125 2.30 -25.64 3.93
C ASN A 125 3.25 -24.74 4.75
N GLY A 126 2.87 -23.49 5.01
CA GLY A 126 3.70 -22.49 5.70
C GLY A 126 4.78 -21.83 4.83
N GLU A 127 4.88 -22.19 3.55
CA GLU A 127 5.83 -21.56 2.62
C GLU A 127 5.50 -20.08 2.39
N PHE A 128 6.48 -19.20 2.59
CA PHE A 128 6.35 -17.76 2.37
C PHE A 128 7.03 -17.36 1.06
N LYS A 129 6.22 -17.02 0.05
CA LYS A 129 6.70 -16.64 -1.29
C LYS A 129 6.53 -15.14 -1.53
N LEU A 130 7.59 -14.49 -1.98
CA LEU A 130 7.61 -13.07 -2.34
C LEU A 130 7.43 -12.90 -3.85
N HIS A 131 6.45 -12.08 -4.25
CA HIS A 131 6.15 -11.80 -5.65
C HIS A 131 6.84 -10.51 -6.07
N LEU A 132 8.03 -10.63 -6.64
CA LEU A 132 8.78 -9.50 -7.17
C LEU A 132 8.48 -9.30 -8.67
N LYS A 133 8.39 -8.04 -9.09
CA LYS A 133 8.31 -7.70 -10.52
C LYS A 133 9.62 -8.09 -11.21
N LYS A 134 9.53 -8.95 -12.22
CA LYS A 134 10.66 -9.30 -13.09
C LYS A 134 11.17 -8.05 -13.81
N ASN A 135 12.49 -7.87 -13.87
CA ASN A 135 13.17 -6.76 -14.56
C ASN A 135 12.73 -5.36 -14.09
N MET A 136 12.46 -5.17 -12.80
CA MET A 136 12.14 -3.86 -12.27
C MET A 136 13.38 -2.94 -12.28
N GLN A 137 13.35 -1.91 -13.13
CA GLN A 137 14.34 -0.84 -13.11
C GLN A 137 13.91 0.26 -12.13
N TRP A 138 14.85 0.67 -11.28
CA TRP A 138 14.64 1.72 -10.30
C TRP A 138 14.89 3.09 -10.96
N ASN A 139 14.04 4.07 -10.62
CA ASN A 139 14.16 5.42 -11.14
C ASN A 139 14.85 6.32 -10.10
N THR A 140 16.02 6.85 -10.44
CA THR A 140 16.85 7.80 -9.65
C THR A 140 16.26 9.21 -9.54
N ARG A 141 15.17 9.48 -10.26
CA ARG A 141 14.67 10.85 -10.42
C ARG A 141 14.14 11.39 -9.09
N GLY A 142 14.76 12.48 -8.64
CA GLY A 142 14.42 13.17 -7.40
C GLY A 142 15.28 12.77 -6.21
N ASP A 143 16.24 11.86 -6.39
CA ASP A 143 17.16 11.46 -5.31
C ASP A 143 18.27 12.49 -5.08
N ARG A 144 18.76 13.14 -6.15
CA ARG A 144 19.80 14.17 -6.09
C ARG A 144 19.19 15.56 -6.30
N PHE A 145 19.32 16.42 -5.29
CA PHE A 145 18.88 17.82 -5.34
C PHE A 145 19.73 18.69 -4.38
N SER A 146 19.74 20.00 -4.61
CA SER A 146 20.47 20.95 -3.78
C SER A 146 19.73 21.20 -2.46
N ILE A 147 20.38 20.85 -1.35
CA ILE A 147 19.89 21.10 0.00
C ILE A 147 20.60 22.36 0.53
N PRO A 148 19.86 23.38 1.02
CA PRO A 148 20.48 24.56 1.62
C PRO A 148 21.16 24.18 2.93
N LYS A 149 22.10 25.03 3.39
CA LYS A 149 22.82 24.78 4.64
C LYS A 149 21.83 24.66 5.81
N PRO A 150 22.00 23.69 6.71
CA PRO A 150 21.18 23.60 7.90
C PRO A 150 21.39 24.86 8.74
N VAL A 151 20.29 25.51 9.09
CA VAL A 151 20.29 26.71 9.93
C VAL A 151 19.60 26.38 11.25
N HIS A 152 20.16 26.86 12.36
CA HIS A 152 19.50 26.73 13.65
C HIS A 152 18.29 27.67 13.71
N GLY A 153 17.22 27.23 14.37
CA GLY A 153 16.09 28.10 14.67
C GLY A 153 16.50 29.23 15.61
N SER A 154 15.83 30.38 15.52
CA SER A 154 15.84 31.38 16.59
C SER A 154 14.95 30.92 17.75
N ALA A 155 15.18 31.44 18.96
CA ALA A 155 14.33 31.20 20.13
C ALA A 155 12.85 31.55 19.88
N ASN A 156 12.57 32.45 18.92
CA ASN A 156 11.21 32.82 18.51
C ASN A 156 10.58 31.83 17.50
N GLY A 157 11.18 30.66 17.27
CA GLY A 157 10.70 29.65 16.32
C GLY A 157 10.81 30.04 14.84
N ARG A 158 11.23 31.28 14.54
CA ARG A 158 11.51 31.73 13.18
C ARG A 158 12.86 31.20 12.74
N VAL A 159 12.85 30.44 11.65
CA VAL A 159 14.08 29.98 11.01
C VAL A 159 14.57 31.10 10.10
N GLN A 160 15.62 31.80 10.53
CA GLN A 160 16.26 32.87 9.76
C GLN A 160 17.28 32.23 8.82
N GLY A 161 16.78 31.62 7.74
CA GLY A 161 17.58 30.90 6.78
C GLY A 161 16.81 29.76 6.11
N GLY A 162 17.38 29.26 5.02
CA GLY A 162 16.73 28.31 4.12
C GLY A 162 16.72 28.82 2.68
N GLY A 163 16.48 27.92 1.73
CA GLY A 163 16.35 28.30 0.33
C GLY A 163 15.08 29.12 0.06
N LYS A 164 14.94 29.63 -1.16
CA LYS A 164 13.76 30.41 -1.61
C LYS A 164 12.45 29.73 -1.18
N GLY A 165 11.64 30.41 -0.38
CA GLY A 165 10.34 29.91 0.09
C GLY A 165 10.41 28.87 1.21
N HIS A 166 11.38 28.96 2.13
CA HIS A 166 11.60 28.01 3.25
C HIS A 166 12.00 26.60 2.77
N TRP A 167 12.57 26.50 1.57
CA TRP A 167 13.11 25.24 1.06
C TRP A 167 14.19 24.71 2.02
N GLY A 168 14.14 23.41 2.32
CA GLY A 168 15.11 22.72 3.18
C GLY A 168 14.74 22.63 4.67
N ASN A 169 13.88 23.52 5.19
CA ASN A 169 13.55 23.54 6.61
C ASN A 169 12.63 22.38 7.03
N ASP A 170 11.67 22.02 6.18
CA ASP A 170 10.72 20.93 6.43
C ASP A 170 11.14 19.60 5.76
N LEU A 171 12.41 19.49 5.35
CA LEU A 171 12.89 18.34 4.60
C LEU A 171 13.16 17.17 5.54
N ILE A 172 12.46 16.06 5.35
CA ILE A 172 12.66 14.83 6.12
C ILE A 172 13.63 13.92 5.37
N LEU A 173 14.79 13.63 5.96
CA LEU A 173 15.83 12.78 5.38
C LEU A 173 16.05 11.47 6.14
N ALA A 174 15.76 11.46 7.43
CA ALA A 174 15.94 10.32 8.32
C ALA A 174 14.79 10.21 9.33
N GLU A 175 14.67 9.05 9.97
CA GLU A 175 13.62 8.73 10.95
C GLU A 175 13.85 9.41 12.31
N ASP A 176 15.11 9.62 12.69
CA ASP A 176 15.54 10.24 13.95
C ASP A 176 15.48 11.78 13.92
N GLN A 177 15.05 12.35 12.80
CA GLN A 177 14.95 13.78 12.60
C GLN A 177 13.75 14.37 13.38
N LYS A 178 13.91 15.51 14.07
CA LYS A 178 12.84 16.16 14.87
C LYS A 178 11.60 16.50 14.05
N GLU A 179 11.80 16.89 12.79
CA GLU A 179 10.72 17.18 11.84
C GLU A 179 9.86 15.94 11.57
N TYR A 180 10.46 14.74 11.53
CA TYR A 180 9.73 13.47 11.38
C TYR A 180 8.84 13.19 12.59
N THR A 181 9.38 13.32 13.81
CA THR A 181 8.60 13.16 15.05
C THR A 181 7.46 14.17 15.12
N ARG A 182 7.72 15.45 14.81
CA ARG A 182 6.71 16.51 14.79
C ARG A 182 5.60 16.20 13.79
N HIS A 183 5.94 15.71 12.60
CA HIS A 183 4.95 15.32 11.60
C HIS A 183 4.12 14.13 12.07
N ASN A 184 4.73 13.12 12.68
CA ASN A 184 4.01 11.97 13.24
C ASN A 184 3.03 12.38 14.35
N GLU A 185 3.45 13.29 15.24
CA GLU A 185 2.55 13.83 16.26
C GLU A 185 1.43 14.68 15.67
N ALA A 186 1.73 15.49 14.65
CA ALA A 186 0.72 16.29 13.96
C ALA A 186 -0.32 15.41 13.25
N GLU A 187 0.12 14.34 12.59
CA GLU A 187 -0.76 13.33 11.98
C GLU A 187 -1.63 12.64 13.03
N LYS A 188 -1.06 12.24 14.18
CA LYS A 188 -1.85 11.65 15.28
C LYS A 188 -2.89 12.62 15.85
N ARG A 189 -2.56 13.91 15.95
CA ARG A 189 -3.49 14.96 16.41
C ARG A 189 -4.54 15.30 15.35
N ARG A 190 -4.27 15.01 14.08
CA ARG A 190 -5.20 15.26 12.99
C ARG A 190 -6.32 14.24 13.07
N LYS A 191 -7.37 14.58 13.81
CA LYS A 191 -8.64 13.83 13.79
C LYS A 191 -9.11 13.75 12.34
N GLU A 192 -9.42 12.53 11.89
CA GLU A 192 -10.09 12.32 10.62
C GLU A 192 -11.40 13.14 10.65
N ARG A 193 -11.55 14.05 9.69
CA ARG A 193 -12.75 14.90 9.60
C ARG A 193 -13.78 14.09 8.85
N ASP A 194 -14.73 13.52 9.59
CA ASP A 194 -15.88 12.88 8.98
C ASP A 194 -16.83 13.94 8.42
N LEU A 195 -17.15 13.81 7.13
CA LEU A 195 -18.05 14.72 6.42
C LEU A 195 -19.52 14.35 6.65
N MET A 196 -19.78 13.15 7.19
CA MET A 196 -21.11 12.62 7.50
C MET A 196 -21.46 12.73 8.99
N ASP A 197 -20.61 13.35 9.79
CA ASP A 197 -20.88 13.64 11.20
C ASP A 197 -21.96 14.73 11.30
N GLU A 198 -22.95 14.54 12.18
CA GLU A 198 -24.09 15.47 12.34
C GLU A 198 -23.61 16.86 12.78
N ASP A 199 -22.47 16.93 13.49
CA ASP A 199 -21.86 18.16 13.98
C ASP A 199 -20.86 18.80 12.98
N TYR A 200 -20.70 18.24 11.78
CA TYR A 200 -19.73 18.75 10.80
C TYR A 200 -20.24 20.01 10.06
N LEU A 201 -19.60 21.15 10.34
CA LEU A 201 -19.78 22.36 9.55
C LEU A 201 -18.73 22.46 8.43
N PRO A 202 -19.14 22.67 7.16
CA PRO A 202 -18.21 22.74 6.03
C PRO A 202 -17.17 23.87 6.21
N SER A 203 -15.95 23.62 5.71
CA SER A 203 -14.80 24.53 5.82
C SER A 203 -15.04 25.95 5.30
N ILE A 204 -16.04 26.12 4.42
CA ILE A 204 -16.46 27.42 3.89
C ILE A 204 -17.12 28.30 4.98
N LEU A 205 -17.80 27.70 5.96
CA LEU A 205 -18.45 28.40 7.08
C LEU A 205 -17.50 28.56 8.27
N THR A 206 -16.58 27.62 8.48
CA THR A 206 -15.59 27.66 9.56
C THR A 206 -14.31 28.44 9.21
N GLY A 207 -14.18 28.94 7.98
CA GLY A 207 -13.04 29.76 7.53
C GLY A 207 -11.73 28.97 7.37
N ASP A 208 -11.80 27.65 7.43
CA ASP A 208 -10.65 26.77 7.58
C ASP A 208 -10.07 26.43 6.20
N ARG A 209 -9.18 27.30 5.69
CA ARG A 209 -8.57 27.20 4.34
C ARG A 209 -7.39 26.21 4.28
N ASN A 210 -7.52 25.05 4.90
CA ASN A 210 -6.40 24.12 5.02
C ASN A 210 -6.15 23.37 3.70
N SER A 211 -5.35 23.97 2.82
CA SER A 211 -5.08 23.51 1.45
C SER A 211 -4.10 22.32 1.35
N ARG A 212 -3.62 21.79 2.47
CA ARG A 212 -2.82 20.55 2.51
C ARG A 212 -3.57 19.46 3.27
N ALA A 213 -4.74 19.11 2.76
CA ALA A 213 -5.52 18.01 3.28
C ALA A 213 -4.89 16.68 2.85
N GLY A 214 -4.42 15.91 3.84
CA GLY A 214 -4.29 14.45 3.74
C GLY A 214 -3.22 13.96 2.79
N GLY A 215 -2.02 13.73 3.31
CA GLY A 215 -0.99 13.01 2.59
C GLY A 215 -0.02 12.37 3.57
N ARG A 216 0.39 11.15 3.27
CA ARG A 216 1.52 10.52 3.98
C ARG A 216 2.69 11.51 4.00
N MET A 217 3.40 11.55 5.13
CA MET A 217 4.62 12.33 5.32
C MET A 217 5.50 12.28 4.07
N LYS A 218 5.84 13.46 3.55
CA LYS A 218 6.66 13.57 2.36
C LYS A 218 8.14 13.47 2.75
N VAL A 219 8.73 12.31 2.47
CA VAL A 219 10.17 12.11 2.62
C VAL A 219 10.92 12.73 1.45
N GLY A 220 11.98 13.48 1.75
CA GLY A 220 12.80 14.16 0.76
C GLY A 220 12.06 15.25 -0.02
N GLY A 221 12.69 15.74 -1.08
CA GLY A 221 12.11 16.81 -1.90
C GLY A 221 10.98 16.33 -2.83
N GLY A 222 10.88 15.02 -3.05
CA GLY A 222 9.96 14.37 -4.00
C GLY A 222 10.52 14.20 -5.42
N ARG A 223 9.78 13.52 -6.29
CA ARG A 223 10.25 13.14 -7.65
C ARG A 223 10.46 14.31 -8.61
N ASN A 224 9.82 15.46 -8.35
CA ASN A 224 9.77 16.59 -9.27
C ASN A 224 10.55 17.82 -8.77
N VAL A 225 11.48 17.66 -7.82
CA VAL A 225 12.24 18.79 -7.23
C VAL A 225 12.99 19.59 -8.29
N ASN A 226 13.65 18.89 -9.21
CA ASN A 226 14.47 19.51 -10.26
C ASN A 226 13.66 19.85 -11.52
N SER A 227 12.34 19.64 -11.51
CA SER A 227 11.52 19.98 -12.67
C SER A 227 11.33 21.50 -12.78
N ARG A 228 11.28 22.01 -14.02
CA ARG A 228 11.05 23.42 -14.27
C ARG A 228 9.63 23.80 -13.82
N LYS A 229 9.52 24.67 -12.83
CA LYS A 229 8.21 25.19 -12.38
C LYS A 229 7.70 26.19 -13.43
N ARG A 230 6.42 26.08 -13.77
CA ARG A 230 5.69 27.11 -14.55
C ARG A 230 5.33 28.28 -13.64
#